data_AF-A0A1Y6CJ75-F1
#
_entry.id   AF-A0A1Y6CJ75-F1
#
_cell.length_a   1.000
_cell.length_b   1.000
_cell.length_c   1.000
_cell.angle_alpha   90.00
_cell.angle_beta   90.00
_cell.angle_gamma   90.00
#
_symmetry.space_group_name_H-M   'P 1'
#
loop_
_entity.id
_entity.type
_entity.pdbx_description
1 polymer ?
#
loop_
_entity_poly.entity_id
_entity_poly.type
_entity_poly.pdbx_seq_one_letter_code
_entity_poly.pdbx_strand_id
1 'polypeptide(L)'
;MTSRFSNISSRKRLILKKSVTSKNIKAIFPLTEGQKSLLYIASTQPHTSAFHVYAALRLAGDLDGEKIEKALQHVLNQHEILETAIDFIDGEPVHNSACTGK
;
A
#
# COMPACT_ATOMS: atom_id res chain seq x y z
N MET A 1 -20.79 -16.13 -20.24
CA MET A 1 -20.09 -15.56 -21.43
C MET A 1 -19.69 -14.14 -21.05
N THR A 2 -18.45 -13.68 -20.94
CA THR A 2 -17.11 -14.18 -21.31
C THR A 2 -16.10 -13.73 -20.25
N SER A 3 -15.20 -14.65 -19.90
CA SER A 3 -13.91 -14.46 -19.22
C SER A 3 -13.17 -13.16 -19.60
N ARG A 4 -12.67 -12.39 -18.63
CA ARG A 4 -11.58 -11.41 -18.87
C ARG A 4 -10.84 -10.87 -17.63
N PHE A 5 -10.32 -11.76 -16.78
CA PHE A 5 -9.17 -11.43 -15.92
C PHE A 5 -8.06 -12.48 -16.04
N SER A 6 -7.76 -12.87 -17.28
CA SER A 6 -6.57 -13.67 -17.62
C SER A 6 -5.46 -12.78 -18.15
N ASN A 7 -4.96 -11.81 -17.37
CA ASN A 7 -3.67 -11.20 -17.70
C ASN A 7 -2.93 -10.47 -16.57
N ILE A 8 -2.78 -11.13 -15.42
CA ILE A 8 -1.70 -10.78 -14.49
C ILE A 8 -0.81 -12.01 -14.39
N SER A 9 0.33 -11.97 -15.07
CA SER A 9 1.33 -13.04 -15.07
C SER A 9 1.70 -13.46 -13.65
N SER A 10 1.68 -14.77 -13.40
CA SER A 10 1.89 -15.42 -12.09
C SER A 10 3.19 -15.00 -11.38
N ARG A 11 4.18 -14.44 -12.11
CA ARG A 11 5.45 -13.94 -11.55
C ARG A 11 5.30 -12.63 -10.75
N LYS A 12 4.43 -11.70 -11.15
CA LYS A 12 4.19 -10.46 -10.37
C LYS A 12 3.43 -10.73 -9.07
N ARG A 13 2.67 -11.83 -9.01
CA ARG A 13 1.94 -12.27 -7.82
C ARG A 13 2.85 -12.82 -6.72
N LEU A 14 4.04 -13.31 -7.09
CA LEU A 14 4.96 -13.96 -6.15
C LEU A 14 5.74 -12.93 -5.31
N ILE A 15 6.09 -11.79 -5.91
CA ILE A 15 6.80 -10.69 -5.21
C ILE A 15 5.89 -10.07 -4.13
N LEU A 16 4.58 -9.97 -4.38
CA LEU A 16 3.62 -9.37 -3.45
C LEU A 16 3.16 -10.32 -2.32
N LYS A 17 3.23 -11.64 -2.50
CA LYS A 17 2.74 -12.60 -1.50
C LYS A 17 3.74 -12.95 -0.41
N LYS A 18 5.04 -12.80 -0.65
CA LYS A 18 6.07 -13.34 0.26
C LYS A 18 6.36 -12.45 1.49
N SER A 19 5.97 -11.17 1.47
CA SER A 19 6.32 -10.20 2.52
C SER A 19 5.20 -9.85 3.50
N VAL A 20 3.98 -10.36 3.33
CA VAL A 20 2.81 -9.97 4.17
C VAL A 20 2.52 -10.98 5.29
N THR A 21 3.53 -11.74 5.73
CA THR A 21 3.34 -12.75 6.78
C THR A 21 4.20 -12.39 7.99
N SER A 22 3.53 -11.92 9.05
CA SER A 22 4.02 -11.40 10.33
C SER A 22 4.15 -9.87 10.40
N LYS A 23 3.01 -9.19 10.55
CA LYS A 23 2.90 -7.74 10.77
C LYS A 23 3.22 -7.44 12.25
N ASN A 24 4.47 -7.05 12.54
CA ASN A 24 4.84 -6.55 13.87
C ASN A 24 4.23 -5.16 14.06
N ILE A 25 3.08 -5.09 14.72
CA ILE A 25 2.34 -3.84 14.97
C ILE A 25 3.10 -3.06 16.04
N LYS A 26 3.67 -1.90 15.67
CA LYS A 26 4.43 -1.07 16.60
C LYS A 26 3.57 0.00 17.25
N ALA A 27 2.66 0.60 16.51
CA ALA A 27 1.84 1.69 17.00
C ALA A 27 0.45 1.74 16.36
N ILE A 28 -0.52 2.11 17.18
CA ILE A 28 -1.93 2.26 16.80
C ILE A 28 -2.35 3.68 17.13
N PHE A 29 -2.90 4.40 16.15
CA PHE A 29 -3.34 5.78 16.32
C PHE A 29 -4.73 5.99 15.68
N PRO A 30 -5.55 6.89 16.22
CA PRO A 30 -6.85 7.19 15.63
C PRO A 30 -6.71 7.87 14.27
N LEU A 31 -7.64 7.60 13.36
CA LEU A 31 -7.78 8.39 12.13
C LEU A 31 -8.29 9.80 12.45
N THR A 32 -7.89 10.77 11.62
CA THR A 32 -8.53 12.09 11.63
C THR A 32 -9.97 11.99 11.11
N GLU A 33 -10.83 12.94 11.48
CA GLU A 33 -12.24 12.95 11.03
C GLU A 33 -12.37 13.02 9.50
N GLY A 34 -11.44 13.72 8.83
CA GLY A 34 -11.37 13.74 7.37
C GLY A 34 -11.02 12.37 6.77
N GLN A 35 -10.10 11.63 7.39
CA GLN A 35 -9.74 10.28 6.96
C GLN A 35 -10.91 9.29 7.18
N LYS A 36 -11.64 9.40 8.31
CA LYS A 36 -12.84 8.58 8.56
C LYS A 36 -13.92 8.83 7.50
N SER A 37 -14.17 10.10 7.20
CA SER A 37 -15.15 10.50 6.17
C SER A 37 -14.76 9.96 4.79
N LEU A 38 -13.49 10.09 4.41
CA LEU A 38 -12.97 9.57 3.16
C LEU A 38 -13.06 8.03 3.09
N LEU A 39 -12.70 7.35 4.17
CA LEU A 39 -12.78 5.89 4.28
C LEU A 39 -14.22 5.38 4.14
N TYR A 40 -15.19 6.08 4.74
CA TYR A 40 -16.61 5.77 4.58
C TYR A 40 -17.05 5.90 3.12
N ILE A 41 -16.72 7.00 2.45
CA ILE A 41 -17.10 7.19 1.05
C ILE A 41 -16.42 6.12 0.17
N ALA A 42 -15.14 5.83 0.39
CA ALA A 42 -14.40 4.82 -0.35
C ALA A 42 -14.98 3.41 -0.18
N SER A 43 -15.47 3.05 1.01
CA SER A 43 -16.07 1.72 1.26
C SER A 43 -17.39 1.51 0.53
N THR A 44 -18.14 2.57 0.22
CA THR A 44 -19.37 2.49 -0.59
C THR A 44 -19.11 2.25 -2.09
N GLN A 45 -17.87 2.45 -2.56
CA GLN A 45 -17.50 2.39 -3.98
C GLN A 45 -16.22 1.54 -4.19
N PRO A 46 -16.24 0.24 -3.87
CA PRO A 46 -15.02 -0.59 -3.80
C PRO A 46 -14.29 -0.79 -5.15
N HIS A 47 -14.93 -0.43 -6.26
CA HIS A 47 -14.36 -0.56 -7.61
C HIS A 47 -13.93 0.77 -8.21
N THR A 48 -14.04 1.87 -7.47
CA THR A 48 -13.61 3.19 -7.93
C THR A 48 -12.12 3.41 -7.71
N SER A 49 -11.49 4.14 -8.63
CA SER A 49 -10.13 4.65 -8.46
C SER A 49 -10.10 6.14 -8.12
N ALA A 50 -11.25 6.75 -7.84
CA ALA A 50 -11.39 8.19 -7.60
C ALA A 50 -10.56 8.69 -6.40
N PHE A 51 -10.17 7.79 -5.49
CA PHE A 51 -9.40 8.09 -4.28
C PHE A 51 -7.91 7.73 -4.41
N HIS A 52 -7.44 7.40 -5.62
CA HIS A 52 -6.04 7.12 -5.88
C HIS A 52 -5.37 8.31 -6.56
N VAL A 53 -4.19 8.69 -6.08
CA VAL A 53 -3.31 9.67 -6.73
C VAL A 53 -2.26 8.91 -7.51
N TYR A 54 -2.16 9.16 -8.81
CA TYR A 54 -1.19 8.51 -9.69
C TYR A 54 -0.13 9.51 -10.15
N ALA A 55 1.12 9.06 -10.15
CA ALA A 55 2.24 9.76 -10.76
C ALA A 55 3.03 8.79 -11.63
N ALA A 56 3.58 9.29 -12.74
CA ALA A 56 4.43 8.53 -13.64
C ALA A 56 5.71 9.31 -13.92
N LEU A 57 6.85 8.64 -13.85
CA LEU A 57 8.16 9.22 -14.13
C LEU A 57 8.79 8.51 -15.32
N ARG A 58 9.31 9.29 -16.28
CA ARG A 58 10.11 8.76 -17.38
C ARG A 58 11.58 8.82 -16.99
N LEU A 59 12.20 7.66 -16.86
CA LEU A 59 13.64 7.52 -16.65
C LEU A 59 14.30 7.18 -17.99
N ALA A 60 15.45 7.81 -18.27
CA ALA A 60 16.23 7.57 -19.49
C ALA A 60 17.62 7.03 -19.13
N GLY A 61 18.16 6.16 -19.99
CA GLY A 61 19.44 5.48 -19.78
C GLY A 61 19.30 4.08 -19.21
N ASP A 62 20.42 3.51 -18.74
CA ASP A 62 20.47 2.16 -18.20
C ASP A 62 19.84 2.10 -16.80
N LEU A 63 18.75 1.34 -16.70
CA LEU A 63 18.03 1.13 -15.46
C LEU A 63 18.58 -0.09 -14.72
N ASP A 64 19.11 0.15 -13.52
CA ASP A 64 19.54 -0.89 -12.59
C ASP A 64 18.41 -1.18 -11.59
N GLY A 65 17.80 -2.35 -11.71
CA GLY A 65 16.66 -2.76 -10.88
C GLY A 65 16.99 -2.80 -9.38
N GLU A 66 18.20 -3.20 -9.01
CA GLU A 66 18.61 -3.28 -7.60
C GLU A 66 18.75 -1.87 -6.98
N LYS A 67 19.27 -0.92 -7.76
CA LYS A 67 19.37 0.48 -7.30
C LYS A 67 17.99 1.12 -7.15
N ILE A 68 17.06 0.84 -8.05
CA ILE A 68 15.68 1.32 -7.96
C ILE A 68 14.99 0.73 -6.73
N GLU A 69 15.15 -0.57 -6.49
CA GLU A 69 14.59 -1.22 -5.30
C GLU A 69 15.13 -0.60 -4.00
N LYS A 70 16.46 -0.41 -3.89
CA LYS A 70 17.07 0.25 -2.73
C LYS A 70 16.59 1.69 -2.55
N ALA A 71 16.42 2.44 -3.63
CA ALA A 71 15.89 3.80 -3.57
C ALA A 71 14.44 3.83 -3.07
N LEU A 72 13.58 2.92 -3.55
CA LEU A 72 12.20 2.80 -3.09
C LEU A 72 12.13 2.37 -1.62
N GLN A 73 12.93 1.39 -1.21
CA GLN A 73 13.05 0.98 0.20
C GLN A 73 13.50 2.15 1.08
N HIS A 74 14.41 2.98 0.60
CA HIS A 74 14.84 4.16 1.34
C HIS A 74 13.70 5.16 1.54
N VAL A 75 12.88 5.40 0.52
CA VAL A 75 11.69 6.27 0.62
C VAL A 75 10.66 5.71 1.61
N LEU A 76 10.39 4.41 1.57
CA LEU A 76 9.50 3.74 2.53
C LEU A 76 10.00 3.92 3.97
N ASN A 77 11.30 3.67 4.19
CA ASN A 77 11.93 3.79 5.51
C ASN A 77 11.97 5.25 6.03
N GLN A 78 11.96 6.25 5.14
CA GLN A 78 11.91 7.67 5.52
C GLN A 78 10.50 8.15 5.87
N HIS A 79 9.46 7.56 5.27
CA HIS A 79 8.08 8.03 5.38
C HIS A 79 7.17 6.97 5.97
N GLU A 80 6.99 7.00 7.30
CA GLU A 80 6.17 6.03 8.05
C GLU A 80 4.73 5.89 7.51
N ILE A 81 4.16 6.97 6.97
CA ILE A 81 2.82 6.95 6.38
C ILE A 81 2.68 5.98 5.20
N LEU A 82 3.77 5.68 4.47
CA LEU A 82 3.76 4.75 3.34
C LEU A 82 3.74 3.28 3.77
N GLU A 83 4.13 3.00 5.01
CA GLU A 83 4.05 1.66 5.63
C GLU A 83 2.80 1.51 6.53
N THR A 84 1.98 2.56 6.64
CA THR A 84 0.80 2.57 7.48
C THR A 84 -0.39 1.94 6.77
N ALA A 85 -1.08 1.03 7.45
CA ALA A 85 -2.35 0.45 7.03
C ALA A 85 -3.50 0.99 7.88
N ILE A 86 -4.71 0.92 7.35
CA ILE A 86 -5.93 1.12 8.14
C ILE A 86 -6.47 -0.26 8.51
N ASP A 87 -6.62 -0.51 9.81
CA ASP A 87 -7.24 -1.71 10.36
C ASP A 87 -8.49 -1.30 11.19
N PHE A 88 -9.30 -2.28 11.59
CA PHE A 88 -10.47 -2.07 12.44
C PHE A 88 -10.28 -2.80 13.77
N ILE A 89 -10.38 -2.07 14.88
CA ILE A 89 -10.32 -2.61 16.25
C ILE A 89 -11.61 -2.21 16.95
N ASP A 90 -12.36 -3.19 17.46
CA ASP A 90 -13.65 -3.00 18.13
C ASP A 90 -14.66 -2.16 17.32
N GLY A 91 -14.59 -2.25 15.99
CA GLY A 91 -15.46 -1.52 15.06
C GLY A 91 -14.96 -0.12 14.68
N GLU A 92 -13.88 0.38 15.30
CA GLU A 92 -13.30 1.68 15.02
C GLU A 92 -12.10 1.58 14.07
N PRO A 93 -12.02 2.42 13.02
CA PRO A 93 -10.87 2.43 12.13
C PRO A 93 -9.67 3.11 12.78
N VAL A 94 -8.50 2.46 12.68
CA VAL A 94 -7.24 2.93 13.25
C VAL A 94 -6.09 2.84 12.24
N HIS A 95 -5.11 3.73 12.38
CA HIS A 95 -3.81 3.58 11.72
C HIS A 95 -3.01 2.50 12.43
N ASN A 96 -2.45 1.58 11.66
CA ASN A 96 -1.51 0.56 12.10
C ASN A 96 -0.21 0.72 11.30
N SER A 97 0.85 1.20 11.96
CA SER A 97 2.19 1.23 11.37
C SER A 97 2.96 -0.06 11.72
N ALA A 98 3.41 -0.76 10.67
CA ALA A 98 4.39 -1.82 10.80
C ALA A 98 5.78 -1.22 10.61
N CYS A 99 6.72 -1.46 11.53
CA CYS A 99 8.12 -1.18 11.26
C CYS A 99 8.75 -2.39 10.57
N THR A 100 9.24 -2.23 9.35
CA THR A 100 10.32 -3.09 8.86
C THR A 100 11.56 -2.72 9.67
N GLY A 101 11.98 -3.58 10.60
CA GLY A 101 13.02 -3.29 11.58
C GLY A 101 14.29 -2.67 10.96
N LYS A 102 14.78 -1.59 11.57
CA LYS A 102 16.19 -1.20 11.47
C LYS A 102 17.04 -2.18 12.25
#